data_AF-A0A949E609-F1
#
_entry.id   AF-A0A949E609-F1
#
_cell.length_a   1.000
_cell.length_b   1.000
_cell.length_c   1.000
_cell.angle_alpha   90.00
_cell.angle_beta   90.00
_cell.angle_gamma   90.00
#
_symmetry.space_group_name_H-M   'P 1'
#
loop_
_entity.id
_entity.type
_entity.pdbx_description
1 polymer ?
#
loop_
_entity_poly.entity_id
_entity_poly.type
_entity_poly.pdbx_seq_one_letter_code
_entity_poly.pdbx_strand_id
1 'polypeptide(L)'
;MKKKFITLRKYQELIEPGEKLSYSDKSPFEPITIPPQKGIFIAWHGPQALVFNGSTGTAYACRTDINDPEPLNFDVYSIRPTENPEIIEIIISPKQEYHWADDVPGIMKESVPEWIKARVAKIKKTSKE
;
A
#
# COMPACT_ATOMS: atom_id res chain seq x y z
N MET A 1 -12.17 3.38 -14.34
CA MET A 1 -10.92 3.55 -13.57
C MET A 1 -9.74 3.69 -14.53
N LYS A 2 -8.83 4.64 -14.32
CA LYS A 2 -7.62 4.78 -15.17
C LYS A 2 -6.61 3.70 -14.78
N LYS A 3 -6.25 2.83 -15.73
CA LYS A 3 -5.17 1.84 -15.56
C LYS A 3 -3.84 2.57 -15.37
N LYS A 4 -3.00 2.03 -14.49
CA LYS A 4 -1.71 2.61 -14.11
C LYS A 4 -0.62 1.58 -14.41
N PHE A 5 0.52 2.02 -14.94
CA PHE A 5 1.56 1.12 -15.44
C PHE A 5 2.95 1.50 -14.90
N ILE A 6 3.81 0.50 -14.74
CA ILE A 6 5.24 0.63 -14.42
C ILE A 6 6.03 -0.42 -15.22
N THR A 7 7.31 -0.18 -15.48
CA THR A 7 8.17 -1.16 -16.15
C THR A 7 8.62 -2.27 -15.20
N LEU A 8 8.86 -3.47 -15.72
CA LEU A 8 9.37 -4.60 -14.96
C LEU A 8 10.68 -4.27 -14.24
N ARG A 9 11.60 -3.58 -14.93
CA ARG A 9 12.87 -3.14 -14.35
C ARG A 9 12.66 -2.24 -13.12
N LYS A 10 11.83 -1.19 -13.23
CA LYS A 10 11.51 -0.32 -12.09
C LYS A 10 10.84 -1.11 -10.97
N TYR A 11 9.95 -2.06 -11.29
CA TYR A 11 9.33 -2.92 -10.30
C TYR A 11 10.36 -3.77 -9.53
N GLN A 12 11.32 -4.37 -10.22
CA GLN A 12 12.38 -5.17 -9.62
C GLN A 12 13.36 -4.35 -8.77
N GLU A 13 13.57 -3.07 -9.11
CA GLU A 13 14.36 -2.13 -8.29
C GLU A 13 13.64 -1.73 -6.98
N LEU A 14 12.31 -1.85 -6.92
CA LEU A 14 11.47 -1.38 -5.81
C LEU A 14 10.97 -2.50 -4.88
N ILE A 15 10.95 -3.74 -5.36
CA ILE A 15 10.31 -4.88 -4.70
C ILE A 15 11.34 -5.96 -4.44
N GLU A 16 11.57 -6.23 -3.17
CA GLU A 16 12.43 -7.34 -2.74
C GLU A 16 11.66 -8.67 -2.81
N PRO A 17 12.25 -9.71 -3.41
CA PRO A 17 11.68 -11.06 -3.44
C PRO A 17 11.51 -11.67 -2.06
N GLY A 18 10.37 -12.33 -1.81
CA GLY A 18 10.23 -13.23 -0.67
C GLY A 18 10.09 -12.58 0.72
N GLU A 19 9.90 -11.26 0.82
CA GLU A 19 9.83 -10.57 2.12
C GLU A 19 8.63 -9.64 2.37
N LYS A 20 8.60 -9.11 3.61
CA LYS A 20 7.54 -9.15 4.63
C LYS A 20 6.66 -7.89 4.74
N LEU A 21 6.68 -7.03 3.71
CA LEU A 21 6.21 -5.63 3.68
C LEU A 21 7.32 -4.60 3.90
N SER A 22 7.49 -3.72 2.92
CA SER A 22 8.27 -2.48 2.98
C SER A 22 7.34 -1.29 3.25
N TYR A 23 7.86 -0.21 3.84
CA TYR A 23 7.08 0.97 4.25
C TYR A 23 7.76 2.28 3.87
N SER A 24 6.97 3.29 3.49
CA SER A 24 7.46 4.65 3.18
C SER A 24 6.38 5.70 3.38
N ASP A 25 6.78 6.95 3.57
CA ASP A 25 5.89 8.13 3.55
C ASP A 25 5.39 8.46 2.14
N LYS A 26 6.13 8.04 1.11
CA LYS A 26 5.84 8.32 -0.29
C LYS A 26 5.78 7.03 -1.09
N SER A 27 4.94 7.03 -2.11
CA SER A 27 4.81 5.87 -2.97
C SER A 27 6.08 5.69 -3.77
N PRO A 28 6.70 4.49 -3.76
CA PRO A 28 7.73 4.17 -4.74
C PRO A 28 7.12 4.01 -6.15
N PHE A 29 5.81 3.76 -6.23
CA PHE A 29 5.06 3.66 -7.46
C PHE A 29 4.52 5.04 -7.85
N GLU A 30 5.11 5.68 -8.87
CA GLU A 30 4.63 6.94 -9.45
C GLU A 30 3.09 6.99 -9.62
N PRO A 31 2.41 5.91 -10.04
CA PRO A 31 0.98 5.98 -10.24
C PRO A 31 0.14 6.03 -8.95
N ILE A 32 0.66 5.62 -7.80
CA ILE A 32 -0.07 5.70 -6.52
C ILE A 32 0.22 7.07 -5.90
N THR A 33 -0.72 8.00 -6.05
CA THR A 33 -0.63 9.33 -5.46
C THR A 33 -1.51 9.39 -4.22
N ILE A 34 -0.92 9.68 -3.07
CA ILE A 34 -1.66 10.01 -1.85
C ILE A 34 -1.57 11.53 -1.64
N PRO A 35 -2.70 12.22 -1.38
CA PRO A 35 -2.67 13.63 -1.02
C PRO A 35 -1.78 13.84 0.22
N PRO A 36 -0.78 14.74 0.19
CA PRO A 36 0.19 14.90 1.28
C PRO A 36 -0.43 15.20 2.65
N GLN A 37 -1.59 15.86 2.65
CA GLN A 37 -2.31 16.25 3.86
C GLN A 37 -3.11 15.10 4.49
N LYS A 38 -3.38 14.04 3.72
CA LYS A 38 -4.17 12.88 4.15
C LYS A 38 -3.35 11.59 4.24
N GLY A 39 -2.12 11.58 3.72
CA GLY A 39 -1.29 10.38 3.67
C GLY A 39 -0.58 10.11 4.99
N ILE A 40 -0.70 8.87 5.46
CA ILE A 40 0.00 8.40 6.67
C ILE A 40 1.25 7.62 6.27
N PHE A 41 1.08 6.60 5.42
CA PHE A 41 2.17 5.78 4.89
C PHE A 41 1.69 4.96 3.68
N ILE A 42 2.64 4.37 2.96
CA ILE A 42 2.42 3.31 1.98
C ILE A 42 3.21 2.09 2.41
N ALA A 43 2.58 0.92 2.31
CA ALA A 43 3.23 -0.36 2.47
C ALA A 43 3.15 -1.18 1.19
N TRP A 44 4.12 -2.04 0.91
CA TRP A 44 4.07 -2.90 -0.27
C TRP A 44 4.88 -4.17 -0.09
N HIS A 45 4.53 -5.22 -0.81
CA HIS A 45 5.33 -6.44 -0.86
C HIS A 45 5.21 -7.12 -2.24
N GLY A 46 6.23 -7.91 -2.55
CA GLY A 46 6.27 -8.77 -3.73
C GLY A 46 5.53 -10.09 -3.55
N PRO A 47 5.47 -10.92 -4.61
CA PRO A 47 4.99 -12.29 -4.51
C PRO A 47 5.90 -13.13 -3.60
N GLN A 48 5.31 -14.11 -2.91
CA GLN A 48 6.02 -15.01 -1.99
C GLN A 48 7.03 -15.92 -2.71
N ALA A 49 6.85 -16.14 -4.02
CA ALA A 49 7.79 -16.88 -4.86
C ALA A 49 8.00 -16.13 -6.19
N LEU A 50 9.26 -16.01 -6.63
CA LEU A 50 9.68 -15.41 -7.91
C LEU A 50 9.40 -16.29 -9.14
N VAL A 51 8.68 -17.41 -8.98
CA VAL A 51 8.52 -18.37 -10.08
C VAL A 51 7.75 -17.69 -11.21
N PHE A 52 8.50 -17.41 -12.27
CA PHE A 52 8.12 -16.72 -13.49
C PHE A 52 6.84 -17.31 -14.08
N ASN A 53 5.73 -16.56 -13.95
CA ASN A 53 4.59 -16.54 -14.89
C ASN A 53 3.41 -15.66 -14.42
N GLY A 54 3.54 -14.90 -13.32
CA GLY A 54 2.39 -14.16 -12.81
C GLY A 54 2.65 -13.16 -11.70
N SER A 55 3.87 -12.62 -11.56
CA SER A 55 4.34 -11.80 -10.43
C SER A 55 3.27 -10.85 -9.86
N THR A 56 2.61 -11.26 -8.78
CA THR A 56 1.57 -10.47 -8.10
C THR A 56 2.14 -9.81 -6.86
N GLY A 57 2.30 -8.49 -6.88
CA GLY A 57 2.59 -7.69 -5.69
C GLY A 57 1.33 -7.04 -5.14
N THR A 58 1.38 -6.57 -3.90
CA THR A 58 0.31 -5.74 -3.32
C THR A 58 0.92 -4.49 -2.72
N ALA A 59 0.29 -3.35 -2.95
CA ALA A 59 0.58 -2.10 -2.27
C ALA A 59 -0.65 -1.62 -1.50
N TYR A 60 -0.41 -0.93 -0.40
CA TYR A 60 -1.41 -0.44 0.53
C TYR A 60 -1.14 1.03 0.79
N ALA A 61 -2.10 1.88 0.49
CA ALA A 61 -2.03 3.31 0.77
C ALA A 61 -2.87 3.61 2.01
N CYS A 62 -2.22 3.96 3.12
CA CYS A 62 -2.91 4.35 4.34
C CYS A 62 -3.13 5.87 4.36
N ARG A 63 -4.39 6.26 4.52
CA ARG A 63 -4.87 7.63 4.56
C ARG A 63 -5.67 7.89 5.82
N THR A 64 -5.79 9.15 6.21
CA THR A 64 -6.75 9.62 7.20
C THR A 64 -7.71 10.60 6.54
N ASP A 65 -8.98 10.52 6.91
CA ASP A 65 -9.95 11.58 6.66
C ASP A 65 -10.51 12.04 8.00
N ILE A 66 -10.46 13.35 8.24
CA ILE A 66 -11.01 13.97 9.45
C ILE A 66 -12.53 13.84 9.53
N ASN A 67 -13.19 13.57 8.40
CA ASN A 67 -14.64 13.43 8.33
C ASN A 67 -15.12 11.97 8.37
N ASP A 68 -14.21 10.99 8.37
CA ASP A 68 -14.58 9.58 8.45
C ASP A 68 -14.75 9.13 9.92
N PRO A 69 -15.68 8.22 10.21
CA PRO A 69 -15.91 7.72 11.57
C PRO A 69 -14.72 6.91 12.11
N GLU A 70 -13.93 6.34 11.21
CA GLU A 70 -12.72 5.59 11.54
C GLU A 70 -11.46 6.35 11.07
N PRO A 71 -10.39 6.38 11.89
CA PRO A 71 -9.25 7.26 11.67
C PRO A 71 -8.38 6.89 10.47
N LEU A 72 -8.44 5.63 10.01
CA LEU A 72 -7.59 5.10 8.94
C LEU A 72 -8.41 4.49 7.80
N ASN A 73 -8.01 4.83 6.58
CA ASN A 73 -8.55 4.30 5.34
C ASN A 73 -7.43 3.70 4.50
N PHE A 74 -7.61 2.48 4.03
CA PHE A 74 -6.61 1.79 3.24
C PHE A 74 -7.11 1.54 1.82
N ASP A 75 -6.42 2.10 0.82
CA ASP A 75 -6.60 1.66 -0.56
C ASP A 75 -5.63 0.51 -0.83
N VAL A 76 -6.15 -0.62 -1.31
CA VAL A 76 -5.34 -1.76 -1.73
C VAL A 76 -5.13 -1.70 -3.23
N TYR A 77 -3.89 -1.85 -3.67
CA TYR A 77 -3.50 -1.90 -5.07
C TYR A 77 -2.91 -3.27 -5.39
N SER A 78 -3.49 -3.95 -6.38
CA SER A 78 -2.92 -5.16 -6.96
C SER A 78 -1.93 -4.78 -8.05
N ILE A 79 -0.73 -5.35 -7.97
CA ILE A 79 0.34 -5.19 -8.95
C ILE A 79 0.43 -6.50 -9.73
N ARG A 80 0.20 -6.48 -11.04
CA ARG A 80 0.12 -7.69 -11.87
C ARG A 80 0.79 -7.49 -13.23
N PRO A 81 1.31 -8.55 -13.87
CA PRO A 81 1.84 -8.45 -15.22
C PRO A 81 0.73 -8.14 -16.24
N THR A 82 1.13 -7.54 -17.36
CA THR A 82 0.28 -7.39 -18.55
C THR A 82 0.60 -8.44 -19.60
N GLU A 83 -0.09 -8.41 -20.76
CA GLU A 83 0.29 -9.20 -21.94
C GLU A 83 1.71 -8.88 -22.43
N ASN A 84 2.20 -7.66 -22.16
CA ASN A 84 3.60 -7.31 -22.39
C ASN A 84 4.43 -7.67 -21.12
N PRO A 85 5.40 -8.58 -21.22
CA PRO A 85 6.21 -9.02 -20.08
C PRO A 85 7.09 -7.92 -19.48
N GLU A 86 7.34 -6.83 -20.21
CA GLU A 86 8.11 -5.68 -19.71
C GLU A 86 7.25 -4.66 -18.95
N ILE A 87 5.92 -4.81 -18.97
CA ILE A 87 4.97 -3.86 -18.39
C ILE A 87 4.16 -4.54 -17.28
N ILE A 88 4.13 -3.86 -16.14
CA ILE A 88 3.37 -4.23 -14.96
C ILE A 88 2.23 -3.22 -14.78
N GLU A 89 1.04 -3.72 -14.51
CA GLU A 89 -0.17 -2.96 -14.24
C GLU A 89 -0.40 -2.85 -12.72
N ILE A 90 -0.73 -1.64 -12.25
CA ILE A 90 -1.13 -1.35 -10.89
C ILE A 90 -2.61 -0.98 -10.91
N ILE A 91 -3.44 -1.73 -10.21
CA ILE A 91 -4.89 -1.54 -10.20
C ILE A 91 -5.35 -1.38 -8.78
N ILE A 92 -6.17 -0.36 -8.52
CA ILE A 92 -6.89 -0.27 -7.27
C ILE A 92 -7.84 -1.47 -7.16
N SER A 93 -7.60 -2.32 -6.18
CA SER A 93 -8.49 -3.41 -5.85
C SER A 93 -9.72 -2.79 -5.20
N PRO A 94 -10.95 -3.05 -5.71
CA PRO A 94 -12.17 -2.50 -5.14
C PRO A 94 -12.53 -3.13 -3.77
N LYS A 95 -11.64 -3.93 -3.18
CA LYS A 95 -11.88 -4.59 -1.89
C LYS A 95 -11.98 -3.54 -0.78
N GLN A 96 -13.21 -3.36 -0.30
CA GLN A 96 -13.59 -2.51 0.82
C GLN A 96 -13.10 -3.04 2.18
N GLU A 97 -12.45 -4.21 2.24
CA GLU A 97 -12.12 -4.92 3.50
C GLU A 97 -11.24 -4.12 4.48
N TYR A 98 -10.62 -3.02 4.03
CA TYR A 98 -9.81 -2.14 4.88
C TYR A 98 -10.23 -0.66 4.81
N HIS A 99 -11.43 -0.39 4.29
CA HIS A 99 -12.08 0.90 4.50
C HIS A 99 -12.57 0.95 5.94
N TRP A 100 -12.23 2.02 6.66
CA TRP A 100 -12.59 2.22 8.07
C TRP A 100 -11.93 1.22 9.04
N ALA A 101 -10.61 1.31 9.14
CA ALA A 101 -9.86 0.52 10.09
C ALA A 101 -9.48 1.37 11.32
N ASP A 102 -9.83 0.86 12.49
CA ASP A 102 -9.37 1.37 13.78
C ASP A 102 -7.84 1.27 13.90
N ASP A 103 -7.17 0.36 13.20
CA ASP A 103 -5.74 0.10 13.37
C ASP A 103 -5.09 -0.43 12.08
N VAL A 104 -3.77 -0.51 12.08
CA VAL A 104 -3.02 -1.13 10.98
C VAL A 104 -3.44 -2.61 10.82
N PRO A 105 -3.70 -3.12 9.59
CA PRO A 105 -4.09 -4.51 9.35
C PRO A 105 -3.15 -5.54 9.95
N GLY A 106 -3.68 -6.69 10.37
CA GLY A 106 -2.91 -7.76 11.04
C GLY A 106 -1.65 -8.19 10.27
N ILE A 107 -1.77 -8.31 8.94
CA ILE A 107 -0.64 -8.66 8.04
C ILE A 107 0.55 -7.68 8.14
N MET A 108 0.29 -6.43 8.50
CA MET A 108 1.31 -5.39 8.66
C MET A 108 1.78 -5.23 10.11
N LYS A 109 1.02 -5.69 11.12
CA LYS A 109 1.33 -5.41 12.53
C LYS A 109 2.68 -5.96 12.99
N GLU A 110 3.11 -7.08 12.41
CA GLU A 110 4.36 -7.75 12.80
C GLU A 110 5.62 -7.00 12.32
N SER A 111 5.52 -6.27 11.21
CA SER A 111 6.66 -5.58 10.57
C SER A 111 6.49 -4.06 10.56
N VAL A 112 5.42 -3.52 11.14
CA VAL A 112 5.14 -2.08 11.11
C VAL A 112 6.20 -1.29 11.89
N PRO A 113 6.88 -0.31 11.26
CA PRO A 113 7.84 0.56 11.92
C PRO A 113 7.24 1.40 13.07
N GLU A 114 8.07 1.71 14.07
CA GLU A 114 7.68 2.53 15.24
C GLU A 114 7.13 3.92 14.87
N TRP A 115 7.66 4.55 13.81
CA TRP A 115 7.19 5.85 13.37
C TRP A 115 5.74 5.82 12.85
N ILE A 116 5.31 4.70 12.24
CA ILE A 116 3.91 4.50 11.84
C ILE A 116 3.04 4.29 13.08
N LYS A 117 3.48 3.44 14.02
CA LYS A 117 2.75 3.22 15.29
C LYS A 117 2.50 4.53 16.02
N ALA A 118 3.53 5.39 16.12
CA ALA A 118 3.43 6.70 16.74
C ALA A 118 2.43 7.63 16.01
N ARG A 119 2.44 7.66 14.67
CA ARG A 119 1.48 8.45 13.88
C ARG A 119 0.04 7.95 14.07
N VAL A 120 -0.19 6.64 13.99
CA VAL A 120 -1.51 6.03 14.20
C VAL A 120 -2.02 6.31 15.62
N ALA A 121 -1.17 6.17 16.64
CA ALA A 121 -1.53 6.48 18.02
C ALA A 121 -1.90 7.96 18.22
N LYS A 122 -1.23 8.88 17.52
CA LYS A 122 -1.57 10.31 17.55
C LYS A 122 -2.95 10.57 16.95
N ILE A 123 -3.24 10.00 15.79
CA ILE A 123 -4.54 10.16 15.11
C ILE A 123 -5.67 9.63 15.99
N LYS A 124 -5.49 8.44 16.59
CA LYS A 124 -6.47 7.84 17.53
C LYS A 124 -6.80 8.72 18.73
N LYS A 125 -5.83 9.48 19.25
CA LYS A 125 -6.08 10.41 20.36
C LYS A 125 -6.92 11.59 19.90
N THR A 126 -6.61 12.15 18.73
CA THR A 126 -7.33 13.30 18.17
C THR A 126 -8.77 12.95 17.76
N SER A 127 -9.05 11.72 17.33
CA SER A 127 -10.41 11.29 16.95
C SER A 127 -11.34 11.00 18.15
N LYS A 128 -10.83 10.99 19.39
CA LYS A 128 -11.61 10.70 20.62
C LYS A 128 -11.93 11.95 21.45
N GLU A 129 -11.43 13.12 21.04
CA GLU A 129 -11.74 14.43 21.62
C GLU A 129 -12.86 15.11 20.84
#